data_AF-A0A7C3B679-F1
#
_entry.id   AF-A0A7C3B679-F1
#
_cell.length_a   1.000
_cell.length_b   1.000
_cell.length_c   1.000
_cell.angle_alpha   90.00
_cell.angle_beta   90.00
_cell.angle_gamma   90.00
#
_symmetry.space_group_name_H-M   'P 1'
#
loop_
_entity.id
_entity.type
_entity.pdbx_description
1 polymer ?
#
loop_
_entity_poly.entity_id
_entity_poly.type
_entity_poly.pdbx_seq_one_letter_code
_entity_poly.pdbx_strand_id
1 'polypeptide(L)'
;MLDITEKQPVCVGQPQEEKHAGEESYPDELTIVQGELRKDTLWEGEVLVVDNIFVPEGITLTILPGTHVRFQHYRGYKEPWKRLGLDVFGTILAVGTPDAPIYFSTDARDPQNGDWRMIHVHDSQDSIFEFCVVEFAQQGINFWGGLAHISH
;
A
#
# COMPACT_ATOMS: atom_id res chain seq x y z
N MET A 1 -29.65 69.79 12.24
CA MET A 1 -28.54 68.82 12.15
C MET A 1 -29.02 67.78 11.13
N LEU A 2 -28.86 67.94 9.81
CA LEU A 2 -27.61 68.07 9.00
C LEU A 2 -26.57 67.07 9.54
N ASP A 3 -26.23 65.96 8.86
CA ASP A 3 -25.78 65.79 7.45
C ASP A 3 -26.48 64.61 6.71
N ILE A 4 -27.01 64.73 5.47
CA ILE A 4 -26.41 64.49 4.13
C ILE A 4 -25.36 63.35 4.07
N THR A 5 -25.40 62.33 3.19
CA THR A 5 -25.14 62.43 1.73
C THR A 5 -25.40 61.05 1.04
N GLU A 6 -25.34 61.06 -0.29
CA GLU A 6 -25.99 60.25 -1.33
C GLU A 6 -25.38 58.89 -1.77
N LYS A 7 -26.27 58.09 -2.40
CA LYS A 7 -26.18 57.16 -3.56
C LYS A 7 -24.83 56.61 -4.12
N GLN A 8 -24.77 55.26 -4.22
CA GLN A 8 -24.41 54.32 -5.35
C GLN A 8 -23.23 54.65 -6.31
N PRO A 9 -22.40 53.66 -6.78
CA PRO A 9 -22.86 52.52 -7.58
C PRO A 9 -22.05 51.19 -7.49
N VAL A 10 -22.55 50.16 -8.20
CA VAL A 10 -21.93 48.87 -8.50
C VAL A 10 -20.67 49.04 -9.37
N CYS A 11 -19.57 48.37 -9.01
CA CYS A 11 -18.43 48.15 -9.90
C CYS A 11 -18.21 46.64 -10.10
N VAL A 12 -18.42 46.17 -11.32
CA VAL A 12 -17.93 44.87 -11.81
C VAL A 12 -16.48 45.06 -12.25
N GLY A 13 -15.58 44.25 -11.72
CA GLY A 13 -14.19 44.10 -12.20
C GLY A 13 -13.83 42.62 -12.20
N GLN A 14 -13.31 42.14 -13.33
CA GLN A 14 -12.95 40.74 -13.63
C GLN A 14 -11.56 40.35 -13.00
N PRO A 15 -10.86 39.30 -13.46
CA PRO A 15 -10.64 38.03 -12.75
C PRO A 15 -9.19 37.80 -12.26
N GLN A 16 -9.02 36.72 -11.49
CA GLN A 16 -7.80 35.94 -11.22
C GLN A 16 -6.51 36.66 -10.78
N GLU A 17 -6.08 36.34 -9.56
CA GLU A 17 -4.66 36.12 -9.27
C GLU A 17 -4.52 34.78 -8.54
N GLU A 18 -3.80 33.87 -9.18
CA GLU A 18 -3.37 32.58 -8.66
C GLU A 18 -2.50 32.79 -7.42
N LYS A 19 -2.73 31.98 -6.39
CA LYS A 19 -1.70 31.68 -5.40
C LYS A 19 -1.60 30.17 -5.26
N HIS A 20 -0.60 29.64 -5.95
CA HIS A 20 -0.01 28.34 -5.66
C HIS A 20 0.64 28.35 -4.26
N ALA A 21 0.83 27.13 -3.74
CA ALA A 21 1.63 26.73 -2.58
C ALA A 21 0.85 26.55 -1.27
N GLY A 22 0.65 25.26 -0.99
CA GLY A 22 0.15 24.69 0.24
C GLY A 22 -0.21 23.24 -0.03
N GLU A 23 0.76 22.39 -0.39
CA GLU A 23 0.60 20.94 -0.24
C GLU A 23 0.40 20.70 1.26
N GLU A 24 -0.86 20.56 1.65
CA GLU A 24 -1.21 19.98 2.94
C GLU A 24 -0.69 18.54 2.89
N SER A 25 0.45 18.30 3.51
CA SER A 25 0.91 16.94 3.78
C SER A 25 -0.08 16.34 4.78
N TYR A 26 -1.06 15.60 4.26
CA TYR A 26 -1.85 14.71 5.06
C TYR A 26 -0.87 13.73 5.75
N PRO A 27 -0.98 13.46 7.06
CA PRO A 27 -0.18 12.42 7.67
C PRO A 27 -0.40 11.13 6.86
N ASP A 28 0.66 10.38 6.55
CA ASP A 28 0.58 9.07 5.89
C ASP A 28 -0.56 8.28 6.52
N GLU A 29 -1.70 8.21 5.82
CA GLU A 29 -2.89 7.58 6.35
C GLU A 29 -2.64 6.08 6.33
N LEU A 30 -2.60 5.47 7.52
CA LEU A 30 -2.40 4.03 7.64
C LEU A 30 -3.60 3.29 7.01
N THR A 31 -3.35 2.64 5.88
CA THR A 31 -4.34 1.80 5.21
C THR A 31 -4.39 0.43 5.87
N ILE A 32 -5.53 0.07 6.47
CA ILE A 32 -5.72 -1.24 7.11
C ILE A 32 -6.43 -2.19 6.14
N VAL A 33 -5.83 -3.35 5.86
CA VAL A 33 -6.32 -4.33 4.87
C VAL A 33 -6.50 -5.72 5.47
N GLN A 34 -7.49 -6.46 4.96
CA GLN A 34 -7.83 -7.81 5.39
C GLN A 34 -8.68 -8.53 4.33
N GLY A 35 -8.57 -9.86 4.28
CA GLY A 35 -9.45 -10.72 3.50
C GLY A 35 -9.23 -10.66 1.99
N GLU A 36 -10.30 -10.93 1.25
CA GLU A 36 -10.29 -11.08 -0.21
C GLU A 36 -10.46 -9.74 -0.94
N LEU A 37 -9.60 -9.50 -1.94
CA LEU A 37 -9.76 -8.40 -2.88
C LEU A 37 -10.87 -8.72 -3.88
N ARG A 38 -11.81 -7.79 -4.05
CA ARG A 38 -12.99 -7.96 -4.94
C ARG A 38 -12.88 -7.24 -6.27
N LYS A 39 -11.83 -6.45 -6.45
CA LYS A 39 -11.52 -5.66 -7.62
C LYS A 39 -10.04 -5.31 -7.59
N ASP A 40 -9.52 -4.83 -8.71
CA ASP A 40 -8.17 -4.27 -8.76
C ASP A 40 -8.01 -3.21 -7.67
N THR A 41 -6.89 -3.32 -6.96
CA THR A 41 -6.63 -2.56 -5.75
C THR A 41 -5.23 -1.97 -5.79
N LEU A 42 -5.13 -0.70 -5.41
CA LEU A 42 -3.89 0.04 -5.29
C LEU A 42 -3.52 0.17 -3.81
N TRP A 43 -2.28 -0.16 -3.46
CA TRP A 43 -1.68 0.09 -2.16
C TRP A 43 -0.56 1.12 -2.31
N GLU A 44 -0.54 2.09 -1.40
CA GLU A 44 0.46 3.16 -1.33
C GLU A 44 0.72 3.58 0.12
N GLY A 45 1.89 4.18 0.38
CA GLY A 45 2.26 4.69 1.70
C GLY A 45 2.36 3.58 2.75
N GLU A 46 1.61 3.71 3.84
CA GLU A 46 1.67 2.81 4.99
C GLU A 46 0.49 1.83 5.00
N VAL A 47 0.77 0.53 4.86
CA VAL A 47 -0.26 -0.54 4.81
C VAL A 47 -0.10 -1.51 5.96
N LEU A 48 -1.16 -1.73 6.75
CA LEU A 48 -1.20 -2.74 7.80
C LEU A 48 -2.15 -3.88 7.43
N VAL A 49 -1.59 -5.08 7.29
CA VAL A 49 -2.32 -6.32 7.03
C VAL A 49 -2.73 -6.95 8.36
N VAL A 50 -4.04 -7.05 8.62
CA VAL A 50 -4.60 -7.56 9.90
C VAL A 50 -5.32 -8.90 9.78
N ASP A 51 -5.46 -9.43 8.56
CA ASP A 51 -5.85 -10.81 8.25
C ASP A 51 -5.16 -11.26 6.97
N ASN A 52 -5.20 -12.55 6.63
CA ASN A 52 -4.69 -13.04 5.35
C ASN A 52 -5.34 -12.28 4.20
N ILE A 53 -4.52 -11.93 3.21
CA ILE A 53 -4.99 -11.30 1.99
C ILE A 53 -5.06 -12.35 0.89
N PHE A 54 -6.20 -12.40 0.22
CA PHE A 54 -6.41 -13.24 -0.94
C PHE A 54 -6.60 -12.36 -2.18
N VAL A 55 -5.79 -12.57 -3.21
CA VAL A 55 -5.91 -11.91 -4.51
C VAL A 55 -6.44 -12.94 -5.51
N PRO A 56 -7.75 -12.94 -5.83
CA PRO A 56 -8.35 -13.92 -6.75
C PRO A 56 -7.80 -13.84 -8.17
N GLU A 57 -8.01 -14.90 -8.96
CA GLU A 57 -7.77 -14.89 -10.40
C GLU A 57 -8.50 -13.73 -11.09
N GLY A 58 -7.83 -13.05 -12.03
CA GLY A 58 -8.37 -11.90 -12.75
C GLY A 58 -8.35 -10.58 -11.96
N ILE A 59 -7.89 -10.58 -10.71
CA ILE A 59 -7.68 -9.37 -9.90
C ILE A 59 -6.19 -9.03 -9.82
N THR A 60 -5.88 -7.74 -9.93
CA THR A 60 -4.53 -7.20 -9.77
C THR A 60 -4.41 -6.39 -8.47
N LEU A 61 -3.41 -6.74 -7.67
CA LEU A 61 -2.90 -5.91 -6.58
C LEU A 61 -1.69 -5.12 -7.09
N THR A 62 -1.80 -3.79 -7.14
CA THR A 62 -0.69 -2.90 -7.49
C THR A 62 -0.18 -2.22 -6.24
N ILE A 63 1.14 -2.26 -6.01
CA ILE A 63 1.80 -1.65 -4.86
C ILE A 63 2.78 -0.60 -5.39
N LEU A 64 2.57 0.67 -5.02
CA LEU A 64 3.37 1.79 -5.52
C LEU A 64 4.77 1.84 -4.89
N PRO A 65 5.78 2.43 -5.57
CA PRO A 65 7.09 2.68 -5.01
C PRO A 65 7.03 3.37 -3.64
N GLY A 66 7.92 2.99 -2.73
CA GLY A 66 7.99 3.55 -1.37
C GLY A 66 6.93 3.02 -0.40
N THR A 67 6.08 2.08 -0.80
CA THR A 67 5.06 1.50 0.10
C THR A 67 5.69 0.59 1.16
N HIS A 68 5.24 0.73 2.40
CA HIS A 68 5.58 -0.14 3.53
C HIS A 68 4.37 -1.00 3.91
N VAL A 69 4.43 -2.28 3.56
CA VAL A 69 3.43 -3.29 3.91
C VAL A 69 3.88 -4.02 5.18
N ARG A 70 3.17 -3.81 6.28
CA ARG A 70 3.42 -4.47 7.57
C ARG A 70 2.34 -5.52 7.85
N PHE A 71 2.76 -6.73 8.16
CA PHE A 71 1.88 -7.80 8.60
C PHE A 71 1.77 -7.80 10.12
N GLN A 72 0.54 -7.91 10.64
CA GLN A 72 0.32 -8.15 12.06
C GLN A 72 1.04 -9.44 12.49
N HIS A 73 1.99 -9.30 13.40
CA HIS A 73 2.84 -10.40 13.82
C HIS A 73 2.07 -11.47 14.62
N TYR A 74 2.46 -12.73 14.44
CA TYR A 74 1.98 -13.85 15.25
C TYR A 74 3.12 -14.80 15.65
N ARG A 75 3.29 -14.98 16.97
CA ARG A 75 4.39 -15.79 17.56
C ARG A 75 3.91 -17.05 18.29
N GLY A 76 2.64 -17.41 18.17
CA GLY A 76 2.12 -18.62 18.81
C GLY A 76 2.67 -19.89 18.15
N TYR A 77 3.50 -20.64 18.87
CA TYR A 77 4.14 -21.86 18.35
C TYR A 77 3.13 -23.00 18.07
N LYS A 78 1.99 -23.03 18.77
CA LYS A 78 0.99 -24.10 18.63
C LYS A 78 0.02 -23.87 17.47
N GLU A 79 -0.03 -22.66 16.92
CA GLU A 79 -0.96 -22.28 15.84
C GLU A 79 -0.24 -21.55 14.70
N PRO A 80 0.81 -22.12 14.11
CA PRO A 80 1.62 -21.45 13.09
C PRO A 80 0.81 -20.96 11.87
N TRP A 81 -0.36 -21.55 11.62
CA TRP A 81 -1.30 -21.14 10.56
C TRP A 81 -1.96 -19.78 10.80
N LYS A 82 -1.86 -19.19 12.00
CA LYS A 82 -2.33 -17.83 12.29
C LYS A 82 -1.37 -16.74 11.81
N ARG A 83 -0.16 -17.10 11.38
CA ARG A 83 0.75 -16.15 10.74
C ARG A 83 0.14 -15.67 9.43
N LEU A 84 0.02 -14.36 9.30
CA LEU A 84 -0.60 -13.75 8.14
C LEU A 84 0.29 -13.89 6.91
N GLY A 85 -0.32 -14.02 5.75
CA GLY A 85 0.36 -13.99 4.47
C GLY A 85 -0.51 -13.38 3.39
N LEU A 86 0.06 -13.33 2.20
CA LEU A 86 -0.59 -12.89 0.98
C LEU A 86 -0.65 -14.10 0.04
N ASP A 87 -1.84 -14.61 -0.26
CA ASP A 87 -2.04 -15.67 -1.26
C ASP A 87 -2.58 -15.04 -2.55
N VAL A 88 -1.78 -15.12 -3.61
CA VAL A 88 -2.01 -14.46 -4.90
C VAL A 88 -2.30 -15.52 -5.96
N PHE A 89 -3.56 -15.62 -6.38
CA PHE A 89 -4.00 -16.41 -7.54
C PHE A 89 -4.19 -15.55 -8.79
N GLY A 90 -4.34 -14.23 -8.61
CA GLY A 90 -4.30 -13.25 -9.69
C GLY A 90 -2.89 -12.74 -9.93
N THR A 91 -2.75 -11.41 -9.89
CA THR A 91 -1.49 -10.72 -10.19
C THR A 91 -1.11 -9.78 -9.07
N ILE A 92 0.17 -9.78 -8.69
CA ILE A 92 0.76 -8.74 -7.85
C ILE A 92 1.83 -7.98 -8.66
N LEU A 93 1.67 -6.65 -8.72
CA LEU A 93 2.64 -5.75 -9.33
C LEU A 93 3.25 -4.90 -8.22
N ALA A 94 4.40 -5.34 -7.70
CA ALA A 94 5.20 -4.62 -6.72
C ALA A 94 6.47 -4.12 -7.40
N VAL A 95 6.40 -2.93 -7.98
CA VAL A 95 7.49 -2.33 -8.77
C VAL A 95 7.96 -1.08 -8.04
N GLY A 96 8.94 -1.26 -7.15
CA GLY A 96 9.64 -0.17 -6.48
C GLY A 96 10.68 0.49 -7.38
N THR A 97 11.52 1.33 -6.78
CA THR A 97 12.69 1.93 -7.44
C THR A 97 13.90 1.91 -6.50
N PRO A 98 15.14 2.16 -6.98
CA PRO A 98 16.31 2.23 -6.10
C PRO A 98 16.15 3.27 -4.97
N ASP A 99 15.49 4.39 -5.27
CA ASP A 99 15.29 5.51 -4.34
C ASP A 99 14.04 5.34 -3.47
N ALA A 100 13.09 4.49 -3.88
CA ALA A 100 11.84 4.21 -3.18
C ALA A 100 11.48 2.71 -3.28
N PRO A 101 12.22 1.83 -2.59
CA PRO A 101 11.93 0.40 -2.57
C PRO A 101 10.61 0.13 -1.83
N ILE A 102 9.98 -1.01 -2.14
CA ILE A 102 8.78 -1.50 -1.45
C ILE A 102 9.20 -2.45 -0.34
N TYR A 103 8.70 -2.24 0.88
CA TYR A 103 9.00 -3.11 2.02
C TYR A 103 7.82 -3.99 2.38
N PHE A 104 8.07 -5.29 2.53
CA PHE A 104 7.16 -6.25 3.16
C PHE A 104 7.80 -6.72 4.46
N SER A 105 7.19 -6.37 5.59
CA SER A 105 7.78 -6.54 6.92
C SER A 105 6.72 -6.82 7.99
N THR A 106 7.12 -6.81 9.25
CA THR A 106 6.27 -7.04 10.43
C THR A 106 5.81 -5.72 11.06
N ASP A 107 4.66 -5.70 11.73
CA ASP A 107 4.23 -4.60 12.59
C ASP A 107 4.90 -4.61 13.97
N ALA A 108 5.66 -5.67 14.30
CA ALA A 108 6.28 -5.83 15.60
C ALA A 108 7.35 -4.74 15.85
N ARG A 109 7.31 -4.13 17.04
CA ARG A 109 8.34 -3.18 17.50
C ARG A 109 9.73 -3.83 17.65
N ASP A 110 9.77 -5.12 17.90
CA ASP A 110 10.99 -5.95 17.99
C ASP A 110 10.87 -7.08 16.95
N PRO A 111 11.25 -6.84 15.68
CA PRO A 111 11.03 -7.78 14.57
C PRO A 111 11.73 -9.13 14.75
N GLN A 112 11.04 -10.22 14.43
CA GLN A 112 11.60 -11.57 14.46
C GLN A 112 11.25 -12.37 13.20
N ASN A 113 12.18 -13.20 12.74
CA ASN A 113 11.93 -14.08 11.60
C ASN A 113 10.76 -15.03 11.91
N GLY A 114 9.80 -15.08 10.99
CA GLY A 114 8.57 -15.83 11.18
C GLY A 114 7.50 -15.08 11.97
N ASP A 115 7.59 -13.75 12.06
CA ASP A 115 6.49 -12.93 12.58
C ASP A 115 5.25 -13.01 11.67
N TRP A 116 5.49 -13.17 10.37
CA TRP A 116 4.46 -13.40 9.37
C TRP A 116 4.86 -14.57 8.46
N ARG A 117 3.92 -15.07 7.66
CA ARG A 117 4.07 -16.32 6.91
C ARG A 117 4.94 -16.11 5.66
N MET A 118 4.35 -15.58 4.59
CA MET A 118 4.97 -15.48 3.27
C MET A 118 4.08 -14.69 2.31
N ILE A 119 4.66 -14.31 1.17
CA ILE A 119 3.93 -14.01 -0.05
C ILE A 119 3.93 -15.28 -0.90
N HIS A 120 2.75 -15.79 -1.22
CA HIS A 120 2.55 -17.02 -1.95
C HIS A 120 1.85 -16.72 -3.27
N VAL A 121 2.56 -16.92 -4.38
CA VAL A 121 2.05 -16.67 -5.72
C VAL A 121 1.76 -18.02 -6.40
N HIS A 122 0.53 -18.17 -6.86
CA HIS A 122 -0.01 -19.37 -7.51
C HIS A 122 -0.23 -19.11 -8.99
N ASP A 123 0.37 -19.94 -9.86
CA ASP A 123 0.11 -20.03 -11.30
C ASP A 123 0.13 -18.68 -12.07
N SER A 124 0.75 -17.65 -11.49
CA SER A 124 0.82 -16.31 -12.08
C SER A 124 2.00 -16.22 -13.05
N GLN A 125 1.75 -15.67 -14.25
CA GLN A 125 2.80 -15.38 -15.24
C GLN A 125 3.18 -13.89 -15.28
N ASP A 126 2.37 -13.03 -14.66
CA ASP A 126 2.46 -11.58 -14.79
C ASP A 126 2.86 -10.89 -13.47
N SER A 127 3.09 -11.65 -12.40
CA SER A 127 3.48 -11.08 -11.11
C SER A 127 4.93 -10.61 -11.11
N ILE A 128 5.16 -9.37 -10.65
CA ILE A 128 6.45 -8.69 -10.67
C ILE A 128 6.82 -8.22 -9.26
N PHE A 129 8.06 -8.49 -8.88
CA PHE A 129 8.72 -7.92 -7.70
C PHE A 129 10.02 -7.27 -8.13
N GLU A 130 10.07 -5.95 -8.09
CA GLU A 130 11.23 -5.15 -8.48
C GLU A 130 11.51 -4.12 -7.39
N PHE A 131 12.79 -3.98 -6.99
CA PHE A 131 13.20 -3.16 -5.84
C PHE A 131 12.36 -3.41 -4.58
N CYS A 132 12.09 -4.68 -4.29
CA CYS A 132 11.32 -5.11 -3.12
C CYS A 132 12.23 -5.69 -2.05
N VAL A 133 11.96 -5.34 -0.80
CA VAL A 133 12.61 -5.92 0.39
C VAL A 133 11.58 -6.73 1.15
N VAL A 134 11.85 -8.02 1.34
CA VAL A 134 11.00 -8.93 2.11
C VAL A 134 11.76 -9.41 3.33
N GLU A 135 11.30 -9.04 4.51
CA GLU A 135 12.00 -9.26 5.78
C GLU A 135 11.07 -9.80 6.87
N PHE A 136 11.66 -10.53 7.84
CA PHE A 136 10.98 -11.12 9.00
C PHE A 136 9.85 -12.12 8.68
N ALA A 137 9.69 -12.49 7.41
CA ALA A 137 8.81 -13.57 6.97
C ALA A 137 9.32 -14.94 7.44
N GLN A 138 8.44 -15.93 7.48
CA GLN A 138 8.83 -17.32 7.66
C GLN A 138 9.51 -17.88 6.40
N GLN A 139 9.03 -17.51 5.20
CA GLN A 139 9.53 -18.05 3.92
C GLN A 139 9.78 -17.02 2.81
N GLY A 140 9.57 -15.73 3.04
CA GLY A 140 9.79 -14.69 2.02
C GLY A 140 8.75 -14.75 0.91
N ILE A 141 9.19 -15.01 -0.34
CA ILE A 141 8.31 -15.17 -1.52
C ILE A 141 8.40 -16.62 -2.03
N ASN A 142 7.25 -17.23 -2.28
CA ASN A 142 7.14 -18.56 -2.90
C ASN A 142 6.29 -18.46 -4.17
N PHE A 143 6.82 -19.00 -5.27
CA PHE A 143 6.10 -19.16 -6.52
C PHE A 143 5.81 -20.64 -6.75
N TRP A 144 4.53 -20.98 -6.90
CA TRP A 144 4.08 -22.33 -7.23
C TRP A 144 3.39 -22.30 -8.59
N GLY A 145 3.97 -23.00 -9.58
CA GLY A 145 3.41 -23.11 -10.94
C GLY A 145 3.51 -21.85 -11.82
N GLY A 146 4.07 -20.75 -11.31
CA GLY A 146 4.24 -19.48 -12.03
C GLY A 146 5.67 -19.17 -12.48
N LEU A 147 5.81 -18.06 -13.21
CA LEU A 147 7.10 -17.45 -13.55
C LEU A 147 7.37 -16.28 -12.60
N ALA A 148 8.55 -16.27 -11.98
CA ALA A 148 8.97 -15.17 -11.12
C ALA A 148 9.81 -14.17 -11.92
N HIS A 149 9.33 -12.93 -12.05
CA HIS A 149 10.18 -11.81 -12.45
C HIS A 149 10.63 -11.07 -11.20
N ILE A 150 11.91 -11.25 -10.85
CA ILE A 150 12.54 -10.64 -9.67
C ILE A 150 13.78 -9.87 -10.13
N SER A 151 13.78 -8.56 -9.91
CA SER A 151 14.90 -7.66 -10.25
C SER A 151 15.23 -6.68 -9.11
N HIS A 152 16.39 -6.06 -9.24
CA HIS A 152 17.03 -5.19 -8.25
C HIS A 152 17.46 -3.87 -8.87
#